data_AF-A0A7S1SGG2-F1
#
_entry.id   AF-A0A7S1SGG2-F1
#
_cell.length_a   1.000
_cell.length_b   1.000
_cell.length_c   1.000
_cell.angle_alpha   90.00
_cell.angle_beta   90.00
_cell.angle_gamma   90.00
#
_symmetry.space_group_name_H-M   'P 1'
#
loop_
_entity.id
_entity.type
_entity.pdbx_description
1 polymer ?
#
loop_
_entity_poly.entity_id
_entity_poly.type
_entity_poly.pdbx_seq_one_letter_code
_entity_poly.pdbx_strand_id
1 'polypeptide(L)'
;PNRPGSPHQRARKKTRGRQLQYHSMSMGLVQQVIHGSEDEEGEGSSRKSAASQYDGRLHIEGYLPYEGLVGVEVLIHIHGCNTSIGFASKSLAQLWTFGNFPNHIKPVIFSWPTGQLLAYPLAQSIGAESDLTASALRETILGFARLGVKTFHFQTHSMGARLFLYALPVIEDLFALRSPSAPRQADSFIREQQQPSAQGLSETEEGFRRRLRMATVTLMNPEYGLHKFVASQAKMLKSV
;
A
#
# COMPACT_ATOMS: atom_id res chain seq x y z
N PRO A 1 3.29 23.53 -67.63
CA PRO A 1 2.94 24.96 -67.53
C PRO A 1 1.89 25.20 -66.42
N ASN A 2 2.24 25.92 -65.35
CA ASN A 2 1.25 26.47 -64.42
C ASN A 2 1.29 25.95 -62.95
N ARG A 3 2.44 25.94 -62.27
CA ARG A 3 2.52 26.18 -60.80
C ARG A 3 2.93 27.66 -60.58
N PRO A 4 2.88 28.29 -59.39
CA PRO A 4 2.34 27.90 -58.07
C PRO A 4 1.52 29.02 -57.39
N GLY A 5 0.99 28.79 -56.18
CA GLY A 5 0.40 29.86 -55.37
C GLY A 5 0.10 29.44 -53.93
N SER A 6 1.15 29.37 -53.10
CA SER A 6 1.04 29.55 -51.64
C SER A 6 1.58 30.94 -51.33
N PRO A 7 1.01 31.67 -50.37
CA PRO A 7 1.83 31.97 -49.20
C PRO A 7 1.06 31.93 -47.87
N HIS A 8 1.72 31.31 -46.90
CA HIS A 8 1.87 31.78 -45.52
C HIS A 8 0.72 32.60 -44.90
N GLN A 9 0.11 32.05 -43.85
CA GLN A 9 0.16 32.74 -42.56
C GLN A 9 0.15 31.76 -41.38
N ARG A 10 1.23 31.86 -40.59
CA ARG A 10 1.41 31.27 -39.27
C ARG A 10 0.31 31.77 -38.33
N ALA A 11 -0.42 30.87 -37.68
CA ALA A 11 -1.08 31.17 -36.41
C ALA A 11 -0.44 30.35 -35.31
N ARG A 12 0.22 31.09 -34.42
CA ARG A 12 1.03 30.62 -33.30
C ARG A 12 0.20 29.87 -32.25
N LYS A 13 0.83 28.85 -31.68
CA LYS A 13 0.68 28.34 -30.32
C LYS A 13 0.05 29.37 -29.36
N LYS A 14 -1.08 29.01 -28.74
CA LYS A 14 -1.45 29.45 -27.39
C LYS A 14 -1.68 28.21 -26.52
N THR A 15 -0.57 27.57 -26.16
CA THR A 15 -0.50 26.69 -25.00
C THR A 15 -0.74 27.56 -23.77
N ARG A 16 -1.96 27.58 -23.25
CA ARG A 16 -2.24 28.14 -21.93
C ARG A 16 -1.69 27.14 -20.91
N GLY A 17 -0.41 27.31 -20.56
CA GLY A 17 0.17 26.66 -19.39
C GLY A 17 -0.60 27.09 -18.16
N ARG A 18 -1.42 26.19 -17.61
CA ARG A 18 -1.81 26.28 -16.20
C ARG A 18 -0.60 25.84 -15.39
N GLN A 19 0.23 26.82 -15.07
CA GLN A 19 1.26 26.70 -14.05
C GLN A 19 0.53 26.61 -12.71
N LEU A 20 0.36 25.40 -12.19
CA LEU A 20 -0.03 25.19 -10.80
C LEU A 20 1.16 25.67 -9.95
N GLN A 21 1.03 26.87 -9.40
CA GLN A 21 1.91 27.36 -8.36
C GLN A 21 1.71 26.47 -7.13
N TYR A 22 2.70 25.64 -6.82
CA TYR A 22 2.86 25.11 -5.48
C TYR A 22 3.22 26.29 -4.57
N HIS A 23 2.24 26.76 -3.79
CA HIS A 23 2.54 27.56 -2.61
C HIS A 23 3.18 26.62 -1.59
N SER A 24 4.47 26.83 -1.35
CA SER A 24 5.17 26.36 -0.15
C SER A 24 4.43 26.94 1.06
N MET A 25 3.59 26.13 1.71
CA MET A 25 3.12 26.44 3.06
C MET A 25 4.22 25.99 4.02
N SER A 26 5.15 26.91 4.26
CA SER A 26 5.96 26.91 5.48
C SER A 26 4.99 26.99 6.66
N MET A 27 4.92 25.91 7.45
CA MET A 27 4.28 25.92 8.76
C MET A 27 5.13 26.82 9.66
N GLY A 28 4.82 28.10 9.65
CA GLY A 28 5.33 29.06 10.62
C GLY A 28 4.94 28.56 12.02
N LEU A 29 5.96 28.34 12.85
CA LEU A 29 5.79 28.22 14.29
C LEU A 29 5.01 29.46 14.76
N VAL A 30 3.80 29.25 15.26
CA VAL A 30 3.08 30.27 16.01
C VAL A 30 3.80 30.41 17.34
N GLN A 31 4.77 31.32 17.38
CA GLN A 31 5.39 31.76 18.63
C GLN A 31 4.41 32.72 19.29
N GLN A 32 3.51 32.19 20.12
CA GLN A 32 2.73 33.03 21.02
C GLN A 32 3.69 33.62 22.05
N VAL A 33 3.96 34.91 21.85
CA VAL A 33 4.59 35.81 22.80
C VAL A 33 3.67 35.91 24.01
N ILE A 34 4.04 35.29 25.12
CA ILE A 34 3.48 35.62 26.43
C ILE A 34 4.34 36.76 26.98
N HIS A 35 3.79 37.96 26.98
CA HIS A 35 4.29 39.08 27.77
C HIS A 35 4.17 38.72 29.25
N GLY A 36 5.31 38.53 29.92
CA GLY A 36 5.43 38.57 31.36
C GLY A 36 6.36 39.73 31.72
N SER A 37 5.78 40.79 32.26
CA SER A 37 6.45 41.95 32.83
C SER A 37 7.35 41.53 34.00
N GLU A 38 8.64 41.88 33.91
CA GLU A 38 9.58 41.83 35.02
C GLU A 38 9.42 43.11 35.84
N ASP A 39 8.83 43.00 37.03
CA ASP A 39 9.10 43.90 38.15
C ASP A 39 9.49 43.01 39.33
N GLU A 40 10.77 43.10 39.71
CA GLU A 40 11.34 42.48 40.90
C GLU A 40 10.89 43.24 42.16
N GLU A 41 10.46 42.51 43.19
CA GLU A 41 10.85 42.68 44.61
C GLU A 41 9.91 41.86 45.51
N GLY A 42 10.47 41.11 46.47
CA GLY A 42 9.70 40.63 47.64
C GLY A 42 9.97 39.20 48.08
N GLU A 43 10.51 39.08 49.28
CA GLU A 43 10.93 37.87 49.99
C GLU A 43 9.83 36.80 50.25
N GLY A 44 10.29 35.54 50.28
CA GLY A 44 9.85 34.54 51.26
C GLY A 44 8.47 33.88 51.06
N SER A 45 8.45 32.64 50.54
CA SER A 45 7.61 31.57 51.11
C SER A 45 7.92 30.21 50.50
N SER A 46 8.05 29.21 51.36
CA SER A 46 8.14 27.79 51.02
C SER A 46 7.01 27.36 50.08
N ARG A 47 7.35 27.09 48.82
CA ARG A 47 6.60 26.13 48.00
C ARG A 47 7.60 25.10 47.49
N LYS A 48 7.55 23.90 48.07
CA LYS A 48 8.13 22.70 47.45
C LYS A 48 7.45 22.55 46.09
N SER A 49 8.14 23.02 45.06
CA SER A 49 7.76 22.81 43.68
C SER A 49 7.78 21.30 43.45
N ALA A 50 6.60 20.71 43.37
CA ALA A 50 6.40 19.45 42.69
C ALA A 50 6.67 19.71 41.20
N ALA A 51 7.94 19.87 40.85
CA ALA A 51 8.42 19.77 39.49
C ALA A 51 8.26 18.29 39.12
N SER A 52 7.03 17.91 38.79
CA SER A 52 6.73 16.68 38.07
C SER A 52 7.67 16.65 36.88
N GLN A 53 8.62 15.73 36.96
CA GLN A 53 9.69 15.51 36.01
C GLN A 53 9.07 15.23 34.65
N TYR A 54 8.91 16.28 33.85
CA TYR A 54 8.38 16.19 32.50
C TYR A 54 9.52 15.60 31.64
N ASP A 55 9.55 14.28 31.46
CA ASP A 55 10.54 13.55 30.66
C ASP A 55 10.45 13.88 29.14
N GLY A 56 9.57 14.79 28.72
CA GLY A 56 9.37 15.10 27.30
C GLY A 56 8.88 13.91 26.46
N ARG A 57 8.49 12.81 27.11
CA ARG A 57 7.97 11.60 26.46
C ARG A 57 6.46 11.57 26.57
N LEU A 58 5.80 11.52 25.43
CA LEU A 58 4.36 11.28 25.33
C LEU A 58 4.06 9.85 25.79
N HIS A 59 3.60 9.69 27.03
CA HIS A 59 3.02 8.45 27.52
C HIS A 59 1.54 8.41 27.14
N ILE A 60 1.16 7.44 26.31
CA ILE A 60 -0.25 7.13 26.04
C ILE A 60 -0.60 5.93 26.94
N GLU A 61 -1.44 6.16 27.96
CA GLU A 61 -1.92 5.07 28.82
C GLU A 61 -2.65 4.01 27.98
N GLY A 62 -2.28 2.74 28.16
CA GLY A 62 -2.83 1.63 27.38
C GLY A 62 -2.19 1.43 25.99
N TYR A 63 -1.14 2.20 25.64
CA TYR A 63 -0.34 1.92 24.44
C TYR A 63 0.44 0.62 24.64
N LEU A 64 -0.02 -0.44 23.98
CA LEU A 64 0.78 -1.65 23.81
C LEU A 64 1.83 -1.38 22.74
N PRO A 65 3.14 -1.53 23.03
CA PRO A 65 4.15 -1.41 22.00
C PRO A 65 3.86 -2.43 20.90
N TYR A 66 3.80 -1.94 19.67
CA TYR A 66 3.56 -2.76 18.51
C TYR A 66 4.74 -3.73 18.31
N GLU A 67 4.53 -5.01 18.61
CA GLU A 67 5.55 -6.07 18.46
C GLU A 67 5.76 -6.52 17.00
N GLY A 68 5.17 -5.82 16.02
CA GLY A 68 5.10 -6.32 14.65
C GLY A 68 3.85 -7.15 14.39
N LEU A 69 3.66 -7.49 13.12
CA LEU A 69 2.71 -8.48 12.61
C LEU A 69 3.45 -9.82 12.37
N VAL A 70 4.42 -10.16 13.23
CA VAL A 70 5.17 -11.42 13.12
C VAL A 70 4.21 -12.59 13.33
N GLY A 71 4.26 -13.58 12.42
CA GLY A 71 3.32 -14.71 12.44
C GLY A 71 1.90 -14.38 11.95
N VAL A 72 1.63 -13.14 11.55
CA VAL A 72 0.38 -12.75 10.89
C VAL A 72 0.51 -12.96 9.39
N GLU A 73 -0.56 -13.46 8.78
CA GLU A 73 -0.70 -13.55 7.32
C GLU A 73 -1.70 -12.47 6.85
N VAL A 74 -1.51 -11.93 5.65
CA VAL A 74 -2.40 -10.89 5.11
C VAL A 74 -3.12 -11.40 3.87
N LEU A 75 -4.44 -11.27 3.86
CA LEU A 75 -5.26 -11.45 2.67
C LEU A 75 -5.56 -10.10 2.04
N ILE A 76 -4.98 -9.84 0.87
CA ILE A 76 -5.23 -8.65 0.06
C ILE A 76 -6.37 -8.95 -0.91
N HIS A 77 -7.51 -8.30 -0.66
CA HIS A 77 -8.64 -8.30 -1.57
C HIS A 77 -8.53 -7.17 -2.58
N ILE A 78 -8.48 -7.51 -3.87
CA ILE A 78 -8.44 -6.56 -4.99
C ILE A 78 -9.81 -6.59 -5.67
N HIS A 79 -10.61 -5.55 -5.45
CA HIS A 79 -11.98 -5.46 -5.93
C HIS A 79 -12.07 -5.17 -7.44
N GLY A 80 -13.25 -5.38 -8.03
CA GLY A 80 -13.54 -5.13 -9.45
C GLY A 80 -13.84 -3.67 -9.76
N CYS A 81 -14.06 -3.36 -11.05
CA CYS A 81 -14.46 -2.02 -11.49
C CYS A 81 -15.82 -1.58 -10.92
N ASN A 82 -16.10 -0.28 -10.93
CA ASN A 82 -17.38 0.30 -10.46
C ASN A 82 -17.76 -0.13 -9.03
N THR A 83 -16.75 -0.36 -8.18
CA THR A 83 -16.93 -0.82 -6.81
C THR A 83 -16.39 0.23 -5.85
N SER A 84 -17.26 0.79 -5.00
CA SER A 84 -16.81 1.67 -3.93
C SER A 84 -16.10 0.87 -2.84
N ILE A 85 -15.16 1.51 -2.15
CA ILE A 85 -14.48 0.88 -1.00
C ILE A 85 -15.49 0.39 0.05
N GLY A 86 -16.56 1.14 0.29
CA GLY A 86 -17.61 0.74 1.24
C GLY A 86 -18.35 -0.54 0.82
N PHE A 87 -18.59 -0.73 -0.48
CA PHE A 87 -19.17 -1.99 -0.98
C PHE A 87 -18.18 -3.14 -0.87
N ALA A 88 -16.92 -2.95 -1.28
CA ALA A 88 -15.87 -3.95 -1.13
C ALA A 88 -15.69 -4.38 0.33
N SER A 89 -15.70 -3.42 1.26
CA SER A 89 -15.62 -3.66 2.70
C SER A 89 -16.78 -4.48 3.23
N LYS A 90 -18.02 -4.17 2.83
CA LYS A 90 -19.20 -4.95 3.24
C LYS A 90 -19.13 -6.39 2.73
N SER A 91 -18.79 -6.58 1.46
CA SER A 91 -18.69 -7.92 0.86
C SER A 91 -17.57 -8.74 1.51
N LEU A 92 -16.40 -8.14 1.76
CA LEU A 92 -15.30 -8.83 2.43
C LEU A 92 -15.63 -9.11 3.91
N ALA A 93 -16.27 -8.18 4.61
CA ALA A 93 -16.68 -8.37 6.00
C ALA A 93 -17.70 -9.50 6.14
N GLN A 94 -18.70 -9.57 5.26
CA GLN A 94 -19.66 -10.68 5.23
C GLN A 94 -18.96 -12.02 5.02
N LEU A 95 -18.07 -12.10 4.02
CA LEU A 95 -17.25 -13.29 3.80
C LEU A 95 -16.46 -13.65 5.06
N TRP A 96 -15.81 -12.67 5.69
CA TRP A 96 -14.98 -12.87 6.87
C TRP A 96 -15.77 -13.38 8.07
N THR A 97 -16.95 -12.81 8.31
CA THR A 97 -17.84 -13.18 9.42
C THR A 97 -18.38 -14.60 9.26
N PHE A 98 -18.72 -15.03 8.05
CA PHE A 98 -19.29 -16.36 7.81
C PHE A 98 -18.24 -17.44 7.49
N GLY A 99 -17.04 -17.06 7.04
CA GLY A 99 -16.04 -17.98 6.52
C GLY A 99 -15.17 -18.68 7.56
N ASN A 100 -15.33 -18.37 8.85
CA ASN A 100 -14.53 -18.93 9.95
C ASN A 100 -13.01 -18.90 9.65
N PHE A 101 -12.50 -17.76 9.20
CA PHE A 101 -11.09 -17.60 8.84
C PHE A 101 -10.19 -17.70 10.08
N PRO A 102 -8.97 -18.27 9.95
CA PRO A 102 -8.03 -18.31 11.05
C PRO A 102 -7.69 -16.90 11.58
N ASN A 103 -7.64 -16.75 12.90
CA ASN A 103 -7.42 -15.46 13.56
C ASN A 103 -6.09 -14.78 13.19
N HIS A 104 -5.09 -15.54 12.74
CA HIS A 104 -3.80 -15.03 12.32
C HIS A 104 -3.80 -14.44 10.90
N ILE A 105 -4.86 -14.67 10.10
CA ILE A 105 -5.00 -14.04 8.78
C ILE A 105 -5.77 -12.73 8.96
N LYS A 106 -5.29 -11.63 8.36
CA LYS A 106 -5.96 -10.33 8.40
C LYS A 106 -6.45 -9.91 7.01
N PRO A 107 -7.74 -9.58 6.85
CA PRO A 107 -8.26 -9.09 5.59
C PRO A 107 -7.88 -7.62 5.38
N VAL A 108 -7.45 -7.30 4.17
CA VAL A 108 -7.13 -5.94 3.74
C VAL A 108 -7.74 -5.73 2.37
N ILE A 109 -8.25 -4.53 2.11
CA ILE A 109 -8.75 -4.14 0.78
C ILE A 109 -7.72 -3.25 0.12
N PHE A 110 -7.24 -3.68 -1.04
CA PHE A 110 -6.48 -2.82 -1.92
C PHE A 110 -7.46 -2.05 -2.81
N SER A 111 -7.72 -0.81 -2.44
CA SER A 111 -8.57 0.11 -3.21
C SER A 111 -7.76 0.75 -4.33
N TRP A 112 -8.34 0.80 -5.53
CA TRP A 112 -7.69 1.37 -6.71
C TRP A 112 -8.67 2.24 -7.53
N PRO A 113 -8.18 3.08 -8.45
CA PRO A 113 -9.02 4.00 -9.23
C PRO A 113 -9.93 3.25 -10.22
N THR A 114 -11.06 2.73 -9.75
CA THR A 114 -11.97 1.90 -10.53
C THR A 114 -12.97 2.65 -11.42
N GLY A 115 -13.13 3.97 -11.19
CA GLY A 115 -14.11 4.80 -11.88
C GLY A 115 -15.57 4.37 -11.65
N GLN A 116 -16.50 5.15 -12.22
CA GLN A 116 -17.90 4.73 -12.39
C GLN A 116 -18.07 4.04 -13.75
N LEU A 117 -19.14 3.26 -13.92
CA LEU A 117 -19.39 2.38 -15.09
C LEU A 117 -19.15 3.03 -16.48
N LEU A 118 -19.42 4.33 -16.64
CA LEU A 118 -19.23 5.06 -17.91
C LEU A 118 -17.75 5.32 -18.28
N ALA A 119 -16.83 4.99 -17.38
CA ALA A 119 -15.39 5.17 -17.56
C ALA A 119 -14.66 3.83 -17.69
N TYR A 120 -15.32 2.75 -18.14
CA TYR A 120 -14.72 1.42 -18.20
C TYR A 120 -13.36 1.35 -18.96
N PRO A 121 -13.19 1.93 -20.16
CA PRO A 121 -11.87 1.95 -20.83
C PRO A 121 -10.80 2.72 -20.04
N LEU A 122 -11.23 3.74 -19.29
CA LEU A 122 -10.37 4.53 -18.43
C LEU A 122 -9.96 3.70 -17.20
N ALA A 123 -10.91 3.05 -16.52
CA ALA A 123 -10.65 2.14 -15.42
C ALA A 123 -9.68 1.01 -15.81
N GLN A 124 -9.79 0.51 -17.03
CA GLN A 124 -8.85 -0.48 -17.56
C GLN A 124 -7.46 0.13 -17.79
N SER A 125 -7.35 1.18 -18.60
CA SER A 125 -6.07 1.71 -19.07
C SER A 125 -5.29 2.55 -18.06
N ILE A 126 -5.96 3.39 -17.26
CA ILE A 126 -5.30 4.24 -16.25
C ILE A 126 -5.43 3.70 -14.82
N GLY A 127 -6.25 2.67 -14.63
CA GLY A 127 -6.46 2.00 -13.35
C GLY A 127 -5.76 0.65 -13.32
N ALA A 128 -6.41 -0.38 -13.87
CA ALA A 128 -5.95 -1.77 -13.76
C ALA A 128 -4.63 -2.04 -14.49
N GLU A 129 -4.38 -1.40 -15.62
CA GLU A 129 -3.15 -1.53 -16.43
C GLU A 129 -2.25 -0.30 -16.30
N SER A 130 -2.14 0.22 -15.08
CA SER A 130 -1.34 1.39 -14.75
C SER A 130 -0.15 1.03 -13.89
N ASP A 131 1.03 1.48 -14.29
CA ASP A 131 2.26 1.30 -13.53
C ASP A 131 2.16 1.94 -12.15
N LEU A 132 1.45 3.08 -12.04
CA LEU A 132 1.18 3.72 -10.75
C LEU A 132 0.40 2.79 -9.81
N THR A 133 -0.63 2.11 -10.32
CA THR A 133 -1.44 1.17 -9.54
C THR A 133 -0.64 -0.09 -9.18
N ALA A 134 0.18 -0.60 -10.10
CA ALA A 134 1.07 -1.73 -9.84
C ALA A 134 2.11 -1.40 -8.75
N SER A 135 2.75 -0.24 -8.83
CA SER A 135 3.66 0.26 -7.80
C SER A 135 2.95 0.48 -6.46
N ALA A 136 1.72 0.97 -6.45
CA ALA A 136 0.94 1.14 -5.22
C ALA A 136 0.61 -0.21 -4.55
N LEU A 137 0.30 -1.25 -5.34
CA LEU A 137 0.10 -2.61 -4.82
C LEU A 137 1.41 -3.15 -4.22
N ARG A 138 2.53 -2.90 -4.90
CA ARG A 138 3.86 -3.28 -4.41
C ARG A 138 4.21 -2.60 -3.09
N GLU A 139 4.02 -1.30 -2.98
CA GLU A 139 4.26 -0.56 -1.73
C GLU A 139 3.33 -1.02 -0.61
N THR A 140 2.10 -1.42 -0.94
CA THR A 140 1.19 -2.02 0.05
C THR A 140 1.78 -3.32 0.61
N ILE A 141 2.29 -4.21 -0.25
CA ILE A 141 2.95 -5.46 0.18
C ILE A 141 4.19 -5.16 1.03
N LEU A 142 5.05 -4.24 0.58
CA LEU A 142 6.25 -3.85 1.32
C LEU A 142 5.93 -3.18 2.66
N GLY A 143 4.85 -2.39 2.74
CA GLY A 143 4.36 -1.82 3.99
C GLY A 143 4.07 -2.90 5.03
N PHE A 144 3.32 -3.94 4.64
CA PHE A 144 3.08 -5.10 5.52
C PHE A 144 4.36 -5.90 5.80
N ALA A 145 5.26 -6.02 4.82
CA ALA A 145 6.51 -6.75 5.00
C ALA A 145 7.45 -6.10 6.04
N ARG A 146 7.57 -4.76 6.01
CA ARG A 146 8.27 -3.95 7.02
C ARG A 146 7.65 -4.07 8.41
N LEU A 147 6.34 -4.32 8.44
CA LEU A 147 5.60 -4.61 9.66
C LEU A 147 5.78 -6.05 10.17
N GLY A 148 6.49 -6.93 9.45
CA GLY A 148 6.79 -8.31 9.87
C GLY A 148 5.96 -9.38 9.18
N VAL A 149 5.01 -9.01 8.31
CA VAL A 149 4.21 -9.98 7.54
C VAL A 149 5.09 -10.65 6.49
N LYS A 150 5.12 -11.98 6.48
CA LYS A 150 5.87 -12.75 5.48
C LYS A 150 4.97 -13.53 4.52
N THR A 151 3.73 -13.82 4.89
CA THR A 151 2.79 -14.58 4.05
C THR A 151 1.65 -13.70 3.55
N PHE A 152 1.42 -13.77 2.24
CA PHE A 152 0.36 -13.03 1.56
C PHE A 152 -0.57 -13.99 0.81
N HIS A 153 -1.86 -13.70 0.91
CA HIS A 153 -2.94 -14.28 0.13
C HIS A 153 -3.54 -13.20 -0.75
N PHE A 154 -3.85 -13.53 -2.00
CA PHE A 154 -4.52 -12.61 -2.91
C PHE A 154 -5.89 -13.15 -3.27
N GLN A 155 -6.91 -12.30 -3.12
CA GLN A 155 -8.27 -12.59 -3.57
C GLN A 155 -8.70 -11.47 -4.51
N THR A 156 -8.92 -11.79 -5.77
CA THR A 156 -9.23 -10.80 -6.81
C THR A 156 -10.61 -11.03 -7.38
N HIS A 157 -11.28 -9.96 -7.83
CA HIS A 157 -12.59 -10.05 -8.49
C HIS A 157 -12.61 -9.26 -9.80
N SER A 158 -13.15 -9.84 -10.89
CA SER A 158 -13.38 -9.13 -12.15
C SER A 158 -12.12 -8.37 -12.63
N MET A 159 -12.21 -7.06 -12.89
CA MET A 159 -11.08 -6.23 -13.31
C MET A 159 -9.97 -6.11 -12.26
N GLY A 160 -10.23 -6.43 -10.99
CA GLY A 160 -9.20 -6.57 -9.97
C GLY A 160 -8.25 -7.73 -10.25
N ALA A 161 -8.72 -8.79 -10.92
CA ALA A 161 -7.85 -9.86 -11.41
C ALA A 161 -6.93 -9.37 -12.53
N ARG A 162 -7.44 -8.49 -13.40
CA ARG A 162 -6.63 -7.84 -14.44
C ARG A 162 -5.51 -7.01 -13.85
N LEU A 163 -5.85 -6.20 -12.85
CA LEU A 163 -4.87 -5.40 -12.11
C LEU A 163 -3.79 -6.27 -11.50
N PHE A 164 -4.17 -7.30 -10.75
CA PHE A 164 -3.21 -8.21 -10.14
C PHE A 164 -2.30 -8.87 -11.19
N LEU A 165 -2.85 -9.38 -12.29
CA LEU A 165 -2.07 -10.03 -13.35
C LEU A 165 -1.22 -9.04 -14.16
N TYR A 166 -1.60 -7.76 -14.22
CA TYR A 166 -0.77 -6.70 -14.78
C TYR A 166 0.39 -6.36 -13.83
N ALA A 167 0.13 -6.28 -12.53
CA ALA A 167 1.12 -5.96 -11.50
C ALA A 167 2.05 -7.14 -11.17
N LEU A 168 1.71 -8.37 -11.56
CA LEU A 168 2.46 -9.57 -11.18
C LEU A 168 3.97 -9.48 -11.52
N PRO A 169 4.40 -9.05 -12.73
CA PRO A 169 5.82 -8.88 -13.04
C PRO A 169 6.53 -7.81 -12.20
N VAL A 170 5.78 -6.90 -11.58
CA VAL A 170 6.31 -5.82 -10.73
C VAL A 170 6.51 -6.29 -9.29
N ILE A 171 5.76 -7.30 -8.84
CA ILE A 171 5.78 -7.79 -7.46
C ILE A 171 6.39 -9.18 -7.30
N GLU A 172 6.56 -9.94 -8.39
CA GLU A 172 7.00 -11.34 -8.34
C GLU A 172 8.34 -11.52 -7.64
N ASP A 173 9.24 -10.54 -7.73
CA ASP A 173 10.59 -10.61 -7.18
C ASP A 173 10.62 -10.51 -5.65
N LEU A 174 9.53 -10.06 -5.03
CA LEU A 174 9.35 -10.07 -3.58
C LEU A 174 9.10 -11.48 -3.03
N PHE A 175 8.55 -12.37 -3.86
CA PHE A 175 8.10 -13.70 -3.44
C PHE A 175 9.16 -14.77 -3.70
N ALA A 176 9.33 -15.66 -2.74
CA ALA A 176 10.24 -16.79 -2.83
C ALA A 176 9.81 -17.70 -3.99
N LEU A 177 10.79 -18.21 -4.73
CA LEU A 177 10.50 -19.16 -5.79
C LEU A 177 10.07 -20.49 -5.18
N ARG A 178 9.01 -21.10 -5.71
CA ARG A 178 8.63 -22.46 -5.36
C ARG A 178 9.71 -23.42 -5.82
N SER A 179 10.42 -24.01 -4.86
CA SER A 179 11.22 -25.19 -5.16
C SER A 179 10.28 -26.36 -5.44
N PRO A 180 10.36 -27.02 -6.61
CA PRO A 180 9.50 -28.16 -6.95
C PRO A 180 9.69 -29.38 -6.03
N SER A 181 10.73 -29.39 -5.19
CA SER A 181 11.06 -30.46 -4.26
C SER A 181 10.84 -30.12 -2.77
N ALA A 182 10.43 -28.89 -2.44
CA ALA A 182 10.13 -28.56 -1.05
C ALA A 182 8.72 -29.05 -0.68
N PRO A 183 8.55 -29.84 0.41
CA PRO A 183 7.21 -30.12 0.93
C PRO A 183 6.49 -28.80 1.21
N ARG A 184 5.14 -28.79 1.19
CA ARG A 184 4.34 -27.62 1.62
C ARG A 184 4.78 -27.26 3.04
N GLN A 185 5.75 -26.36 3.18
CA GLN A 185 6.29 -25.90 4.45
C GLN A 185 5.27 -24.97 5.09
N ALA A 186 4.21 -25.56 5.63
CA ALA A 186 3.32 -24.86 6.55
C ALA A 186 3.99 -24.70 7.93
N ASP A 187 4.95 -25.57 8.28
CA ASP A 187 5.42 -25.69 9.68
C ASP A 187 6.87 -25.27 9.94
N SER A 188 7.75 -25.20 8.93
CA SER A 188 9.18 -24.91 9.14
C SER A 188 9.55 -23.43 9.11
N PHE A 189 8.72 -22.55 8.53
CA PHE A 189 8.98 -21.11 8.55
C PHE A 189 8.79 -20.49 9.94
N ILE A 190 7.94 -21.07 10.79
CA ILE A 190 7.69 -20.55 12.15
C ILE A 190 8.94 -20.71 13.05
N ARG A 191 9.78 -21.72 12.79
CA ARG A 191 10.91 -22.06 13.68
C ARG A 191 12.13 -21.16 13.51
N GLU A 192 12.27 -20.50 12.36
CA GLU A 192 13.34 -19.53 12.08
C GLU A 192 12.90 -18.07 12.42
N GLN A 193 11.66 -17.87 12.88
CA GLN A 193 10.99 -16.56 13.05
C GLN A 193 10.94 -16.02 14.49
N GLN A 194 11.57 -16.67 15.47
CA GLN A 194 11.49 -16.26 16.89
C GLN A 194 12.51 -15.21 17.35
N GLN A 195 13.29 -14.59 16.45
CA GLN A 195 14.10 -13.42 16.82
C GLN A 195 13.54 -12.15 16.18
N PRO A 196 12.72 -11.37 16.92
CA PRO A 196 12.42 -10.01 16.52
C PRO A 196 13.69 -9.18 16.67
N SER A 197 14.41 -8.92 15.58
CA SER A 197 15.32 -7.78 15.57
C SER A 197 14.46 -6.52 15.48
N ALA A 198 14.67 -5.58 16.40
CA ALA A 198 13.97 -4.29 16.48
C ALA A 198 14.25 -3.34 15.28
N GLN A 199 14.63 -3.89 14.12
CA GLN A 199 15.10 -3.19 12.92
C GLN A 199 14.09 -3.20 11.76
N GLY A 200 12.90 -3.76 11.92
CA GLY A 200 11.91 -3.96 10.83
C GLY A 200 11.47 -2.69 10.09
N LEU A 201 11.63 -1.51 10.69
CA LEU A 201 11.30 -0.23 10.05
C LEU A 201 12.42 0.30 9.13
N SER A 202 13.60 -0.33 9.11
CA SER A 202 14.77 0.11 8.32
C SER A 202 15.15 -0.88 7.19
N GLU A 203 14.44 -2.00 7.02
CA GLU A 203 14.72 -2.92 5.90
C GLU A 203 14.41 -2.21 4.57
N THR A 204 15.43 -2.13 3.70
CA THR A 204 15.27 -1.64 2.33
C THR A 204 14.49 -2.65 1.50
N GLU A 205 13.95 -2.20 0.37
CA GLU A 205 13.23 -3.03 -0.57
C GLU A 205 14.02 -4.27 -1.05
N GLU A 206 15.31 -4.09 -1.37
CA GLU A 206 16.23 -5.19 -1.70
C GLU A 206 16.29 -6.25 -0.58
N GLY A 207 16.13 -5.80 0.67
CA GLY A 207 16.05 -6.66 1.85
C GLY A 207 14.87 -7.62 1.85
N PHE A 208 13.83 -7.41 1.04
CA PHE A 208 12.64 -8.30 0.96
C PHE A 208 12.62 -9.22 -0.25
N ARG A 209 13.57 -9.08 -1.19
CA ARG A 209 13.55 -9.86 -2.43
C ARG A 209 13.60 -11.35 -2.13
N ARG A 210 12.65 -12.09 -2.71
CA ARG A 210 12.44 -13.54 -2.54
C ARG A 210 12.31 -14.00 -1.08
N ARG A 211 11.90 -13.13 -0.15
CA ARG A 211 11.71 -13.46 1.27
C ARG A 211 10.24 -13.54 1.69
N LEU A 212 9.32 -13.14 0.82
CA LEU A 212 7.89 -13.23 1.09
C LEU A 212 7.33 -14.53 0.49
N ARG A 213 6.17 -14.97 0.99
CA ARG A 213 5.47 -16.15 0.51
C ARG A 213 4.12 -15.76 -0.07
N MET A 214 3.87 -16.18 -1.30
CA MET A 214 2.54 -16.11 -1.92
C MET A 214 1.79 -17.41 -1.64
N ALA A 215 0.99 -17.44 -0.58
CA ALA A 215 0.34 -18.67 -0.13
C ALA A 215 -0.82 -19.09 -1.05
N THR A 216 -1.70 -18.17 -1.39
CA THR A 216 -2.84 -18.43 -2.28
C THR A 216 -3.11 -17.25 -3.21
N VAL A 217 -3.54 -17.56 -4.43
CA VAL A 217 -4.13 -16.58 -5.36
C VAL A 217 -5.48 -17.12 -5.82
N THR A 218 -6.54 -16.40 -5.47
CA THR A 218 -7.92 -16.72 -5.84
C THR A 218 -8.41 -15.70 -6.87
N LEU A 219 -8.71 -16.17 -8.08
CA LEU A 219 -9.20 -15.35 -9.18
C LEU A 219 -10.72 -15.55 -9.33
N MET A 220 -11.53 -14.60 -8.88
CA MET A 220 -12.99 -14.69 -8.93
C MET A 220 -13.53 -13.95 -10.15
N ASN A 221 -14.17 -14.68 -11.06
CA ASN A 221 -14.70 -14.14 -12.32
C ASN A 221 -13.65 -13.26 -13.05
N PRO A 222 -12.43 -13.77 -13.34
CA PRO A 222 -11.33 -12.92 -13.75
C PRO A 222 -11.56 -12.28 -15.12
N GLU A 223 -11.39 -10.96 -15.19
CA GLU A 223 -11.46 -10.23 -16.44
C GLU A 223 -10.07 -10.14 -17.10
N TYR A 224 -9.58 -11.28 -17.59
CA TYR A 224 -8.29 -11.38 -18.26
C TYR A 224 -8.35 -12.39 -19.40
N GLY A 225 -7.65 -12.12 -20.51
CA GLY A 225 -7.64 -13.02 -21.65
C GLY A 225 -6.98 -14.36 -21.30
N LEU A 226 -7.73 -15.46 -21.36
CA LEU A 226 -7.24 -16.80 -21.00
C LEU A 226 -5.95 -17.19 -21.73
N HIS A 227 -5.89 -16.92 -23.04
CA HIS A 227 -4.69 -17.23 -23.84
C HIS A 227 -3.46 -16.45 -23.34
N LYS A 228 -3.63 -15.14 -23.06
CA LYS A 228 -2.56 -14.30 -22.49
C LYS A 228 -2.14 -14.82 -21.13
N PHE A 229 -3.10 -15.23 -20.28
CA PHE A 229 -2.82 -15.82 -18.98
C PHE A 229 -1.98 -17.09 -19.07
N VAL A 230 -2.39 -18.05 -19.91
CA VAL A 230 -1.68 -19.34 -20.06
C VAL A 230 -0.28 -19.14 -20.64
N ALA A 231 -0.12 -18.23 -21.60
CA ALA A 231 1.15 -17.99 -22.28
C ALA A 231 2.23 -17.37 -21.36
N SER A 232 1.85 -16.46 -20.45
CA SER A 232 2.77 -15.73 -19.58
C SER A 232 2.50 -15.95 -18.08
N GLN A 233 1.40 -15.41 -17.58
CA GLN A 233 1.16 -15.25 -16.14
C GLN A 233 1.03 -16.58 -15.38
N ALA A 234 0.50 -17.62 -16.02
CA ALA A 234 0.37 -18.94 -15.42
C ALA A 234 1.73 -19.58 -15.09
N LYS A 235 2.79 -19.27 -15.87
CA LYS A 235 4.15 -19.76 -15.58
C LYS A 235 4.73 -19.05 -14.37
N MET A 236 4.53 -17.74 -14.30
CA MET A 236 4.97 -16.88 -13.20
C MET A 236 4.33 -17.29 -11.87
N LEU A 237 3.00 -17.48 -11.84
CA LEU A 237 2.29 -17.96 -10.65
C LEU A 237 2.66 -19.37 -10.21
N LYS A 238 3.18 -20.21 -11.12
CA LYS A 238 3.69 -21.54 -10.77
C LYS A 238 5.09 -21.47 -10.17
N SER A 239 5.86 -20.42 -10.47
CA SER A 239 7.20 -20.24 -9.95
C SER A 239 7.27 -19.56 -8.58
N VAL A 240 6.19 -18.94 -8.09
CA VAL A 240 6.13 -18.23 -6.78
C VAL A 240 5.10 -18.82 -5.83
#